data_AF-A0A751YP30-F1
#
_entry.id   AF-A0A751YP30-F1
#
_cell.length_a   1.000
_cell.length_b   1.000
_cell.length_c   1.000
_cell.angle_alpha   90.00
_cell.angle_beta   90.00
_cell.angle_gamma   90.00
#
_symmetry.space_group_name_H-M   'P 1'
#
loop_
_entity.id
_entity.type
_entity.pdbx_description
1 polymer ?
#
loop_
_entity_poly.entity_id
_entity_poly.type
_entity_poly.pdbx_seq_one_letter_code
_entity_poly.pdbx_strand_id
1 'polypeptide(L)'
;TGDITDNATLALNAVGDFDNAISGSGKVEKSGDDALTLSGSNTYTGGTLISSGTLVASNVEALGTGDVTDNATLELNTSGTFDNAISGSGQVVKSGDKMLTLSGANSYSGGTLISDGTLVASNVESLGTGDVTNNATLELNTGGDFTNNISGSGQVVKSGDDALALSGANSYTGGTLISSGTLVATNVDALGSGDVTDNATLELNTGGTFDNAISGSGQVVKS
;
A
#
# COMPACT_ATOMS: atom_id res chain seq x y z
N THR A 1 6.66 32.18 -3.61
CA THR A 1 7.15 31.05 -4.41
C THR A 1 8.64 31.17 -4.53
N GLY A 2 9.36 30.12 -4.15
CA GLY A 2 10.81 30.05 -4.17
C GLY A 2 11.24 28.74 -3.52
N ASP A 3 12.18 28.06 -4.14
CA ASP A 3 12.69 26.78 -3.63
C ASP A 3 13.24 26.97 -2.22
N ILE A 4 12.97 25.99 -1.36
CA ILE A 4 13.48 25.95 0.01
C ILE A 4 14.68 25.02 0.04
N THR A 5 15.80 25.50 0.56
CA THR A 5 16.89 24.63 1.01
C THR A 5 16.94 24.66 2.52
N ASP A 6 16.59 23.55 3.15
CA ASP A 6 16.64 23.41 4.61
C ASP A 6 17.57 22.25 5.00
N ASN A 7 18.43 22.52 5.99
CA ASN A 7 19.37 21.54 6.54
C ASN A 7 19.06 21.21 8.01
N ALA A 8 17.88 21.60 8.49
CA ALA A 8 17.45 21.43 9.88
C ALA A 8 16.05 20.80 9.90
N THR A 9 15.03 21.52 10.39
CA THR A 9 13.65 21.05 10.41
C THR A 9 12.76 22.12 9.79
N LEU A 10 12.08 21.75 8.71
CA LEU A 10 11.00 22.53 8.11
C LEU A 10 9.66 22.06 8.68
N ALA A 11 9.16 22.79 9.68
CA ALA A 11 7.84 22.54 10.25
C ALA A 11 6.74 23.14 9.35
N LEU A 12 5.81 22.30 8.91
CA LEU A 12 4.64 22.66 8.13
C LEU A 12 3.37 22.40 8.96
N ASN A 13 2.71 23.48 9.38
CA ASN A 13 1.46 23.46 10.14
C ASN A 13 0.34 24.22 9.42
N ALA A 14 0.53 24.49 8.13
CA ALA A 14 -0.43 25.19 7.28
C ALA A 14 -1.45 24.22 6.66
N VAL A 15 -2.51 24.81 6.10
CA VAL A 15 -3.56 24.11 5.35
C VAL A 15 -3.40 24.34 3.85
N GLY A 16 -3.83 23.37 3.04
CA GLY A 16 -3.91 23.51 1.58
C GLY A 16 -2.67 23.02 0.84
N ASP A 17 -2.38 23.63 -0.32
CA ASP A 17 -1.35 23.15 -1.23
C ASP A 17 -0.01 23.87 -1.01
N PHE A 18 1.06 23.08 -0.96
CA PHE A 18 2.44 23.53 -0.89
C PHE A 18 3.21 22.99 -2.10
N ASP A 19 3.46 23.87 -3.07
CA ASP A 19 4.00 23.56 -4.40
C ASP A 19 5.50 23.88 -4.55
N ASN A 20 6.11 24.58 -3.58
CA ASN A 20 7.54 24.88 -3.64
C ASN A 20 8.38 23.60 -3.54
N ALA A 21 9.46 23.53 -4.32
CA ALA A 21 10.46 22.48 -4.16
C ALA A 21 11.26 22.67 -2.87
N ILE A 22 11.48 21.59 -2.14
CA ILE A 22 12.25 21.50 -0.90
C ILE A 22 13.48 20.62 -1.15
N SER A 23 14.64 21.10 -0.73
CA SER A 23 15.95 20.46 -0.91
C SER A 23 16.77 20.57 0.37
N GLY A 24 17.89 19.83 0.43
CA GLY A 24 18.82 19.87 1.56
C GLY A 24 18.75 18.62 2.44
N SER A 25 19.54 18.60 3.52
CA SER A 25 19.62 17.45 4.43
C SER A 25 18.60 17.49 5.57
N GLY A 26 17.76 18.52 5.61
CA GLY A 26 16.78 18.73 6.65
C GLY A 26 15.60 17.77 6.56
N LYS A 27 14.83 17.74 7.65
CA LYS A 27 13.61 16.96 7.82
C LYS A 27 12.38 17.85 7.63
N VAL A 28 11.33 17.32 7.02
CA VAL A 28 10.00 17.96 6.99
C VAL A 28 9.13 17.42 8.12
N GLU A 29 8.44 18.30 8.86
CA GLU A 29 7.51 17.90 9.92
C GLU A 29 6.12 18.46 9.65
N LYS A 30 5.15 17.59 9.33
CA LYS A 30 3.72 17.94 9.27
C LYS A 30 3.09 17.81 10.66
N SER A 31 2.40 18.87 11.08
CA SER A 31 1.58 18.91 12.30
C SER A 31 0.26 19.65 12.07
N GLY A 32 -0.62 19.65 13.07
CA GLY A 32 -1.96 20.22 12.98
C GLY A 32 -2.95 19.25 12.35
N ASP A 33 -4.23 19.41 12.68
CA ASP A 33 -5.29 18.44 12.34
C ASP A 33 -5.70 18.50 10.86
N ASP A 34 -5.42 19.61 10.19
CA ASP A 34 -5.81 19.83 8.80
C ASP A 34 -4.95 19.07 7.79
N ALA A 35 -5.49 18.92 6.58
CA ALA A 35 -4.76 18.36 5.45
C ALA A 35 -3.79 19.38 4.82
N LEU A 36 -2.60 18.90 4.48
CA LEU A 36 -1.60 19.62 3.69
C LEU A 36 -1.24 18.77 2.47
N THR A 37 -1.31 19.36 1.27
CA THR A 37 -0.82 18.73 0.04
C THR A 37 0.61 19.19 -0.23
N LEU A 38 1.55 18.25 -0.35
CA LEU A 38 2.86 18.48 -0.94
C LEU A 38 2.82 18.09 -2.42
N SER A 39 3.01 19.08 -3.29
CA SER A 39 2.98 18.90 -4.75
C SER A 39 4.27 19.33 -5.45
N GLY A 40 5.21 19.95 -4.72
CA GLY A 40 6.57 20.19 -5.22
C GLY A 40 7.31 18.89 -5.53
N SER A 41 8.24 18.94 -6.49
CA SER A 41 9.20 17.85 -6.72
C SER A 41 10.36 18.05 -5.75
N ASN A 42 10.38 17.27 -4.68
CA ASN A 42 11.26 17.50 -3.55
C ASN A 42 12.49 16.58 -3.60
N THR A 43 13.62 17.06 -3.09
CA THR A 43 14.91 16.35 -3.09
C THR A 43 15.58 16.33 -1.71
N TYR A 44 14.85 16.72 -0.66
CA TYR A 44 15.37 16.64 0.70
C TYR A 44 15.57 15.19 1.14
N THR A 45 16.58 14.97 1.98
CA THR A 45 17.02 13.62 2.36
C THR A 45 16.81 13.29 3.84
N GLY A 46 16.46 14.27 4.68
CA GLY A 46 16.32 14.08 6.14
C GLY A 46 15.02 13.39 6.57
N GLY A 47 14.15 13.05 5.62
CA GLY A 47 12.89 12.34 5.86
C GLY A 47 11.72 13.25 6.22
N THR A 48 10.57 12.61 6.44
CA THR A 48 9.30 13.28 6.74
C THR A 48 8.68 12.70 8.00
N LEU A 49 8.27 13.54 8.95
CA LEU A 49 7.43 13.12 10.08
C LEU A 49 6.04 13.71 9.94
N ILE A 50 5.02 12.85 10.04
CA ILE A 50 3.63 13.25 10.11
C ILE A 50 3.18 13.02 11.55
N SER A 51 3.04 14.11 12.31
CA SER A 51 2.67 14.05 13.73
C SER A 51 1.15 14.08 13.96
N SER A 52 0.41 14.71 13.05
CA SER A 52 -1.06 14.91 13.12
C SER A 52 -1.63 15.32 11.76
N GLY A 53 -2.94 15.14 11.62
CA GLY A 53 -3.70 15.45 10.41
C GLY A 53 -3.33 14.55 9.23
N THR A 54 -3.54 15.09 8.02
CA THR A 54 -3.25 14.37 6.77
C THR A 54 -2.14 15.07 6.01
N LEU A 55 -1.16 14.31 5.53
CA LEU A 55 -0.21 14.75 4.51
C LEU A 55 -0.57 14.07 3.18
N VAL A 56 -0.92 14.86 2.17
CA VAL A 56 -1.20 14.37 0.82
C VAL A 56 0.04 14.54 -0.05
N ALA A 57 0.59 13.45 -0.57
CA ALA A 57 1.66 13.46 -1.58
C ALA A 57 1.04 13.33 -2.97
N SER A 58 1.13 14.38 -3.80
CA SER A 58 0.48 14.41 -5.12
C SER A 58 1.37 13.95 -6.29
N ASN A 59 2.63 13.62 -6.01
CA ASN A 59 3.59 13.00 -6.92
C ASN A 59 4.56 12.13 -6.10
N VAL A 60 5.31 11.22 -6.72
CA VAL A 60 6.20 10.29 -5.97
C VAL A 60 7.41 10.99 -5.38
N GLU A 61 7.86 12.09 -5.98
CA GLU A 61 8.96 12.92 -5.47
C GLU A 61 8.51 13.89 -4.36
N ALA A 62 7.22 13.93 -4.02
CA ALA A 62 6.67 14.93 -3.10
C ALA A 62 7.25 14.83 -1.68
N LEU A 63 7.78 13.66 -1.28
CA LEU A 63 8.33 13.46 0.06
C LEU A 63 9.87 13.34 0.09
N GLY A 64 10.53 13.74 -0.99
CA GLY A 64 11.98 13.61 -1.11
C GLY A 64 12.42 12.13 -1.09
N THR A 65 13.66 11.88 -0.67
CA THR A 65 14.25 10.52 -0.69
C THR A 65 14.45 9.93 0.70
N GLY A 66 14.14 10.67 1.76
CA GLY A 66 14.26 10.18 3.14
C GLY A 66 13.03 9.41 3.59
N ASP A 67 13.19 8.58 4.62
CA ASP A 67 12.09 7.78 5.17
C ASP A 67 10.94 8.63 5.73
N VAL A 68 9.76 8.02 5.81
CA VAL A 68 8.56 8.60 6.39
C VAL A 68 8.26 7.95 7.74
N THR A 69 8.14 8.76 8.77
CA THR A 69 7.51 8.38 10.05
C THR A 69 6.08 8.92 10.06
N ASP A 70 5.10 8.06 9.83
CA ASP A 70 3.68 8.40 9.86
C ASP A 70 3.04 8.00 11.18
N ASN A 71 2.61 8.98 11.98
CA ASN A 71 1.84 8.77 13.19
C ASN A 71 0.39 9.25 13.05
N ALA A 72 -0.07 9.60 11.84
CA ALA A 72 -1.42 10.08 11.58
C ALA A 72 -1.95 9.51 10.26
N THR A 73 -1.99 10.30 9.18
CA THR A 73 -2.41 9.82 7.87
C THR A 73 -1.48 10.33 6.77
N LEU A 74 -0.91 9.40 6.01
CA LEU A 74 -0.25 9.65 4.75
C LEU A 74 -1.17 9.28 3.59
N GLU A 75 -1.62 10.25 2.81
CA GLU A 75 -2.38 10.01 1.58
C GLU A 75 -1.45 10.11 0.36
N LEU A 76 -1.35 9.01 -0.39
CA LEU A 76 -0.60 8.90 -1.63
C LEU A 76 -1.56 9.02 -2.81
N ASN A 77 -1.77 10.25 -3.26
CA ASN A 77 -2.56 10.57 -4.46
C ASN A 77 -1.63 10.76 -5.66
N THR A 78 -0.95 9.67 -6.03
CA THR A 78 0.12 9.70 -7.02
C THR A 78 0.15 8.41 -7.85
N SER A 79 1.03 8.38 -8.85
CA SER A 79 1.33 7.22 -9.69
C SER A 79 2.83 7.03 -9.84
N GLY A 80 3.27 5.81 -10.09
CA GLY A 80 4.69 5.47 -10.22
C GLY A 80 5.15 4.58 -9.06
N THR A 81 6.44 4.61 -8.73
CA THR A 81 7.00 3.85 -7.61
C THR A 81 7.32 4.79 -6.46
N PHE A 82 6.83 4.45 -5.27
CA PHE A 82 7.17 5.11 -4.02
C PHE A 82 8.00 4.13 -3.17
N ASP A 83 9.29 4.45 -3.02
CA ASP A 83 10.33 3.56 -2.49
C ASP A 83 10.81 3.93 -1.08
N ASN A 84 10.44 5.11 -0.56
CA ASN A 84 10.73 5.51 0.81
C ASN A 84 10.15 4.49 1.79
N ALA A 85 10.90 4.14 2.85
CA ALA A 85 10.36 3.32 3.93
C ALA A 85 9.39 4.14 4.77
N ILE A 86 8.25 3.54 5.13
CA ILE A 86 7.19 4.13 5.94
C ILE A 86 7.12 3.34 7.25
N SER A 87 7.15 4.06 8.37
CA SER A 87 7.09 3.51 9.73
C SER A 87 6.07 4.28 10.57
N GLY A 88 5.73 3.78 11.76
CA GLY A 88 4.88 4.47 12.73
C GLY A 88 3.49 3.85 12.91
N SER A 89 2.60 4.58 13.59
CA SER A 89 1.25 4.11 13.92
C SER A 89 0.15 4.62 12.98
N GLY A 90 0.50 5.45 12.00
CA GLY A 90 -0.43 6.08 11.08
C GLY A 90 -0.97 5.13 10.00
N GLN A 91 -2.00 5.62 9.31
CA GLN A 91 -2.65 4.96 8.19
C GLN A 91 -2.11 5.50 6.86
N VAL A 92 -1.78 4.58 5.96
CA VAL A 92 -1.50 4.92 4.55
C VAL A 92 -2.80 4.84 3.75
N VAL A 93 -3.09 5.87 2.96
CA VAL A 93 -4.24 5.92 2.05
C VAL A 93 -3.73 5.99 0.61
N LYS A 94 -4.05 5.01 -0.22
CA LYS A 94 -3.91 5.12 -1.68
C LYS A 94 -5.21 5.67 -2.26
N SER A 95 -5.12 6.85 -2.85
CA SER A 95 -6.21 7.51 -3.57
C SER A 95 -5.83 7.81 -5.02
N GLY A 96 -6.76 8.37 -5.79
CA GLY A 96 -6.60 8.60 -7.22
C GLY A 96 -6.74 7.33 -8.07
N ASP A 97 -7.14 7.51 -9.32
CA ASP A 97 -7.50 6.43 -10.26
C ASP A 97 -6.29 5.67 -10.83
N LYS A 98 -5.08 6.20 -10.65
CA LYS A 98 -3.85 5.64 -11.22
C LYS A 98 -3.26 4.50 -10.39
N MET A 99 -2.32 3.80 -11.02
CA MET A 99 -1.49 2.77 -10.40
C MET A 99 -0.33 3.38 -9.62
N LEU A 100 -0.18 2.97 -8.36
CA LEU A 100 0.97 3.25 -7.50
C LEU A 100 1.62 1.93 -7.06
N THR A 101 2.93 1.84 -7.16
CA THR A 101 3.73 0.75 -6.59
C THR A 101 4.36 1.20 -5.29
N LEU A 102 4.11 0.46 -4.21
CA LEU A 102 4.90 0.54 -2.98
C LEU A 102 6.01 -0.51 -3.03
N SER A 103 7.23 -0.07 -2.84
CA SER A 103 8.42 -0.93 -2.81
C SER A 103 9.30 -0.77 -1.58
N GLY A 104 9.07 0.28 -0.76
CA GLY A 104 9.74 0.44 0.53
C GLY A 104 9.48 -0.75 1.45
N ALA A 105 10.47 -1.11 2.27
CA ALA A 105 10.30 -2.09 3.34
C ALA A 105 9.59 -1.40 4.52
N ASN A 106 8.27 -1.54 4.57
CA ASN A 106 7.43 -0.75 5.45
C ASN A 106 7.15 -1.47 6.78
N SER A 107 6.97 -0.68 7.84
CA SER A 107 6.73 -1.17 9.20
C SER A 107 5.59 -0.44 9.91
N TYR A 108 4.83 0.40 9.20
CA TYR A 108 3.67 1.07 9.78
C TYR A 108 2.59 0.07 10.20
N SER A 109 1.83 0.43 11.22
CA SER A 109 0.88 -0.47 11.90
C SER A 109 -0.58 -0.01 11.82
N GLY A 110 -0.85 1.24 11.39
CA GLY A 110 -2.22 1.78 11.28
C GLY A 110 -3.03 1.25 10.08
N GLY A 111 -2.40 0.43 9.24
CA GLY A 111 -3.04 -0.22 8.09
C GLY A 111 -3.06 0.63 6.83
N THR A 112 -3.64 0.05 5.79
CA THR A 112 -3.69 0.63 4.44
C THR A 112 -5.13 0.72 3.95
N LEU A 113 -5.55 1.89 3.49
CA LEU A 113 -6.81 2.07 2.78
C LEU A 113 -6.52 2.27 1.29
N ILE A 114 -7.11 1.44 0.44
CA ILE A 114 -7.10 1.64 -1.02
C ILE A 114 -8.49 2.13 -1.41
N SER A 115 -8.62 3.43 -1.63
CA SER A 115 -9.92 4.03 -1.95
C SER A 115 -10.22 4.00 -3.45
N ASP A 116 -9.20 4.09 -4.30
CA ASP A 116 -9.34 4.10 -5.76
C ASP A 116 -8.05 3.67 -6.48
N GLY A 117 -8.18 3.30 -7.75
CA GLY A 117 -7.09 2.87 -8.62
C GLY A 117 -6.48 1.52 -8.23
N THR A 118 -5.19 1.36 -8.52
CA THR A 118 -4.42 0.14 -8.21
C THR A 118 -3.29 0.46 -7.25
N LEU A 119 -3.19 -0.29 -6.16
CA LEU A 119 -2.00 -0.35 -5.32
C LEU A 119 -1.24 -1.65 -5.60
N VAL A 120 0.00 -1.55 -6.06
CA VAL A 120 0.90 -2.68 -6.27
C VAL A 120 1.83 -2.80 -5.06
N ALA A 121 1.81 -3.95 -4.38
CA ALA A 121 2.79 -4.32 -3.38
C ALA A 121 3.87 -5.21 -4.03
N SER A 122 5.13 -4.76 -4.02
CA SER A 122 6.24 -5.46 -4.69
C SER A 122 7.06 -6.37 -3.76
N ASN A 123 6.84 -6.28 -2.45
CA ASN A 123 7.33 -7.21 -1.43
C ASN A 123 6.26 -7.39 -0.33
N VAL A 124 6.38 -8.44 0.47
CA VAL A 124 5.41 -8.73 1.55
C VAL A 124 5.44 -7.67 2.66
N GLU A 125 6.57 -6.97 2.84
CA GLU A 125 6.66 -5.85 3.79
C GLU A 125 6.13 -4.52 3.24
N SER A 126 5.72 -4.45 1.96
CA SER A 126 5.36 -3.17 1.31
C SER A 126 4.12 -2.51 1.92
N LEU A 127 3.27 -3.28 2.61
CA LEU A 127 2.05 -2.75 3.22
C LEU A 127 2.10 -2.67 4.76
N GLY A 128 3.30 -2.79 5.34
CA GLY A 128 3.47 -2.76 6.79
C GLY A 128 2.79 -3.94 7.47
N THR A 129 2.38 -3.74 8.73
CA THR A 129 1.83 -4.80 9.60
C THR A 129 0.34 -4.66 9.89
N GLY A 130 -0.27 -3.53 9.53
CA GLY A 130 -1.69 -3.28 9.75
C GLY A 130 -2.59 -3.90 8.68
N ASP A 131 -3.88 -3.99 8.96
CA ASP A 131 -4.87 -4.53 8.02
C ASP A 131 -5.00 -3.65 6.76
N VAL A 132 -5.46 -4.28 5.66
CA VAL A 132 -5.75 -3.61 4.39
C VAL A 132 -7.26 -3.52 4.19
N THR A 133 -7.78 -2.30 4.05
CA THR A 133 -9.13 -2.04 3.54
C THR A 133 -9.02 -1.75 2.05
N ASN A 134 -9.37 -2.74 1.22
CA ASN A 134 -9.31 -2.66 -0.24
C ASN A 134 -10.69 -2.38 -0.82
N ASN A 135 -10.92 -1.17 -1.31
CA ASN A 135 -12.16 -0.80 -2.01
C ASN A 135 -11.97 -0.66 -3.53
N ALA A 136 -10.77 -0.94 -4.04
CA ALA A 136 -10.43 -0.86 -5.47
C ALA A 136 -9.62 -2.09 -5.90
N THR A 137 -8.36 -1.94 -6.34
CA THR A 137 -7.50 -3.07 -6.70
C THR A 137 -6.24 -3.09 -5.85
N LEU A 138 -6.02 -4.23 -5.17
CA LEU A 138 -4.75 -4.57 -4.55
C LEU A 138 -4.04 -5.61 -5.43
N GLU A 139 -2.88 -5.26 -5.98
CA GLU A 139 -2.02 -6.16 -6.74
C GLU A 139 -0.81 -6.61 -5.90
N LEU A 140 -0.73 -7.90 -5.64
CA LEU A 140 0.37 -8.56 -4.94
C LEU A 140 1.36 -9.10 -5.98
N ASN A 141 2.35 -8.28 -6.33
CA ASN A 141 3.43 -8.63 -7.24
C ASN A 141 4.66 -9.09 -6.45
N THR A 142 4.49 -10.16 -5.68
CA THR A 142 5.53 -10.69 -4.80
C THR A 142 5.33 -12.17 -4.47
N GLY A 143 6.28 -12.77 -3.75
CA GLY A 143 6.18 -14.07 -3.11
C GLY A 143 6.48 -13.98 -1.61
N GLY A 144 6.33 -15.08 -0.88
CA GLY A 144 6.49 -15.13 0.58
C GLY A 144 5.16 -15.30 1.32
N ASP A 145 5.07 -14.80 2.54
CA ASP A 145 3.86 -14.90 3.38
C ASP A 145 3.24 -13.51 3.60
N PHE A 146 2.05 -13.30 3.04
CA PHE A 146 1.26 -12.09 3.23
C PHE A 146 0.24 -12.31 4.35
N THR A 147 0.53 -11.72 5.51
CA THR A 147 -0.18 -12.01 6.76
C THR A 147 -1.25 -10.98 7.13
N ASN A 148 -1.25 -9.79 6.51
CA ASN A 148 -2.24 -8.76 6.79
C ASN A 148 -3.64 -9.24 6.42
N ASN A 149 -4.65 -8.90 7.23
CA ASN A 149 -6.03 -9.17 6.84
C ASN A 149 -6.46 -8.16 5.78
N ILE A 150 -7.20 -8.64 4.78
CA ILE A 150 -7.74 -7.83 3.69
C ILE A 150 -9.26 -7.83 3.81
N SER A 151 -9.86 -6.65 3.78
CA SER A 151 -11.31 -6.42 3.80
C SER A 151 -11.73 -5.49 2.66
N GLY A 152 -13.04 -5.25 2.51
CA GLY A 152 -13.59 -4.27 1.56
C GLY A 152 -14.13 -4.88 0.26
N SER A 153 -14.60 -4.02 -0.63
CA SER A 153 -15.28 -4.45 -1.87
C SER A 153 -14.35 -4.71 -3.06
N GLY A 154 -13.06 -4.44 -2.90
CA GLY A 154 -12.07 -4.46 -3.97
C GLY A 154 -11.60 -5.86 -4.38
N GLN A 155 -10.95 -5.92 -5.54
CA GLN A 155 -10.32 -7.11 -6.09
C GLN A 155 -8.89 -7.26 -5.56
N VAL A 156 -8.49 -8.50 -5.27
CA VAL A 156 -7.08 -8.87 -5.04
C VAL A 156 -6.53 -9.54 -6.29
N VAL A 157 -5.36 -9.11 -6.77
CA VAL A 157 -4.67 -9.66 -7.93
C VAL A 157 -3.33 -10.25 -7.49
N LYS A 158 -3.05 -11.51 -7.81
CA LYS A 158 -1.74 -12.14 -7.66
C LYS A 158 -1.05 -12.19 -9.02
N SER A 159 0.00 -11.38 -9.20
CA SER A 159 0.70 -11.22 -10.49
C SER A 159 2.18 -11.57 -10.47
N GLY A 160 2.82 -11.70 -9.30
CA GLY A 160 4.22 -12.12 -9.20
C GLY A 160 4.44 -13.57 -9.62
N ASP A 161 5.64 -13.93 -10.06
CA ASP A 161 5.95 -15.30 -10.52
C ASP A 161 6.17 -16.28 -9.35
N ASP A 162 6.58 -15.77 -8.19
CA ASP A 162 6.86 -16.57 -7.01
C ASP A 162 5.58 -17.06 -6.32
N ALA A 163 5.71 -18.07 -5.45
CA ALA A 163 4.63 -18.51 -4.59
C ALA A 163 4.35 -17.49 -3.48
N LEU A 164 3.08 -17.10 -3.33
CA LEU A 164 2.61 -16.23 -2.26
C LEU A 164 1.62 -16.99 -1.39
N ALA A 165 1.95 -17.17 -0.12
CA ALA A 165 0.99 -17.58 0.89
C ALA A 165 0.15 -16.37 1.29
N LEU A 166 -1.17 -16.52 1.15
CA LEU A 166 -2.14 -15.57 1.65
C LEU A 166 -2.70 -16.12 2.96
N SER A 167 -2.22 -15.56 4.07
CA SER A 167 -2.43 -16.12 5.41
C SER A 167 -3.34 -15.30 6.31
N GLY A 168 -3.66 -14.07 5.92
CA GLY A 168 -4.69 -13.27 6.60
C GLY A 168 -6.06 -13.98 6.62
N ALA A 169 -6.86 -13.66 7.63
CA ALA A 169 -8.28 -14.05 7.68
C ALA A 169 -9.07 -12.98 6.92
N ASN A 170 -9.27 -13.22 5.63
CA ASN A 170 -9.72 -12.18 4.71
C ASN A 170 -11.25 -12.14 4.59
N SER A 171 -11.78 -10.93 4.39
CA SER A 171 -13.23 -10.66 4.28
C SER A 171 -13.58 -9.79 3.07
N TYR A 172 -12.65 -9.61 2.14
CA TYR A 172 -12.93 -8.87 0.91
C TYR A 172 -13.91 -9.61 0.01
N THR A 173 -14.71 -8.85 -0.74
CA THR A 173 -15.81 -9.39 -1.54
C THR A 173 -15.61 -9.27 -3.05
N GLY A 174 -14.63 -8.48 -3.51
CA GLY A 174 -14.43 -8.20 -4.94
C GLY A 174 -13.77 -9.34 -5.74
N GLY A 175 -13.41 -10.44 -5.07
CA GLY A 175 -12.83 -11.63 -5.68
C GLY A 175 -11.31 -11.57 -5.84
N THR A 176 -10.77 -12.67 -6.36
CA THR A 176 -9.32 -12.88 -6.51
C THR A 176 -9.00 -13.23 -7.96
N LEU A 177 -8.04 -12.53 -8.56
CA LEU A 177 -7.45 -12.90 -9.85
C LEU A 177 -6.05 -13.44 -9.62
N ILE A 178 -5.76 -14.64 -10.12
CA ILE A 178 -4.41 -15.22 -10.12
C ILE A 178 -3.93 -15.22 -11.56
N SER A 179 -3.05 -14.28 -11.90
CA SER A 179 -2.56 -14.11 -13.27
C SER A 179 -1.19 -14.75 -13.51
N SER A 180 -0.37 -14.91 -12.48
CA SER A 180 0.93 -15.61 -12.54
C SER A 180 1.29 -16.27 -11.21
N GLY A 181 2.30 -17.15 -11.27
CA GLY A 181 2.86 -17.86 -10.12
C GLY A 181 1.86 -18.77 -9.40
N THR A 182 2.10 -18.94 -8.10
CA THR A 182 1.22 -19.72 -7.21
C THR A 182 0.64 -18.81 -6.13
N LEU A 183 -0.67 -18.87 -5.93
CA LEU A 183 -1.32 -18.35 -4.73
C LEU A 183 -1.62 -19.53 -3.80
N VAL A 184 -1.12 -19.50 -2.58
CA VAL A 184 -1.35 -20.53 -1.55
C VAL A 184 -2.36 -19.98 -0.53
N ALA A 185 -3.55 -20.55 -0.47
CA ALA A 185 -4.54 -20.26 0.56
C ALA A 185 -4.27 -21.14 1.79
N THR A 186 -3.84 -20.53 2.90
CA THR A 186 -3.41 -21.27 4.11
C THR A 186 -4.51 -21.47 5.14
N ASN A 187 -5.67 -20.81 4.97
CA ASN A 187 -6.86 -20.98 5.79
C ASN A 187 -8.13 -20.78 4.93
N VAL A 188 -9.29 -21.18 5.45
CA VAL A 188 -10.58 -21.16 4.71
C VAL A 188 -11.04 -19.75 4.34
N ASP A 189 -10.63 -18.74 5.11
CA ASP A 189 -11.00 -17.35 4.90
C ASP A 189 -9.95 -16.60 4.06
N ALA A 190 -8.86 -17.26 3.63
CA ALA A 190 -7.75 -16.61 2.92
C ALA A 190 -8.18 -15.95 1.60
N LEU A 191 -9.21 -16.46 0.92
CA LEU A 191 -9.64 -15.96 -0.38
C LEU A 191 -10.82 -14.98 -0.31
N GLY A 192 -11.21 -14.55 0.91
CA GLY A 192 -12.41 -13.75 1.09
C GLY A 192 -13.67 -14.47 0.60
N SER A 193 -14.71 -13.71 0.23
CA SER A 193 -16.01 -14.29 -0.19
C SER A 193 -16.32 -14.12 -1.68
N GLY A 194 -15.44 -13.47 -2.44
CA GLY A 194 -15.65 -13.24 -3.88
C GLY A 194 -15.19 -14.41 -4.74
N ASP A 195 -15.56 -14.40 -6.02
CA ASP A 195 -15.14 -15.44 -6.97
C ASP A 195 -13.62 -15.41 -7.22
N VAL A 196 -13.06 -16.57 -7.56
CA VAL A 196 -11.65 -16.72 -7.94
C VAL A 196 -11.55 -16.97 -9.45
N THR A 197 -10.80 -16.12 -10.14
CA THR A 197 -10.34 -16.36 -11.51
C THR A 197 -8.89 -16.83 -11.46
N ASP A 198 -8.68 -18.13 -11.59
CA ASP A 198 -7.35 -18.76 -11.62
C ASP A 198 -6.88 -18.97 -13.05
N ASN A 199 -5.88 -18.21 -13.48
CA ASN A 199 -5.19 -18.38 -14.75
C ASN A 199 -3.75 -18.91 -14.57
N ALA A 200 -3.36 -19.29 -13.36
CA ALA A 200 -2.03 -19.82 -13.04
C ALA A 200 -2.15 -21.04 -12.12
N THR A 201 -1.73 -20.94 -10.86
CA THR A 201 -1.89 -22.02 -9.87
C THR A 201 -2.51 -21.48 -8.58
N LEU A 202 -3.61 -22.09 -8.16
CA LEU A 202 -4.17 -21.95 -6.82
C LEU A 202 -3.85 -23.21 -6.00
N GLU A 203 -3.15 -23.05 -4.89
CA GLU A 203 -2.90 -24.13 -3.92
C GLU A 203 -3.78 -23.94 -2.67
N LEU A 204 -4.60 -24.94 -2.35
CA LEU A 204 -5.40 -24.98 -1.14
C LEU A 204 -4.67 -25.79 -0.07
N ASN A 205 -3.96 -25.10 0.83
CA ASN A 205 -3.14 -25.69 1.90
C ASN A 205 -3.89 -25.66 3.25
N THR A 206 -5.16 -26.03 3.22
CA THR A 206 -6.00 -26.10 4.42
C THR A 206 -7.20 -27.02 4.21
N GLY A 207 -7.75 -27.52 5.31
CA GLY A 207 -9.01 -28.26 5.30
C GLY A 207 -10.21 -27.31 5.39
N GLY A 208 -11.39 -27.76 4.95
CA GLY A 208 -12.62 -26.98 5.05
C GLY A 208 -13.34 -26.85 3.71
N THR A 209 -14.32 -25.96 3.68
CA THR A 209 -15.09 -25.65 2.47
C THR A 209 -14.68 -24.26 2.00
N PHE A 210 -14.30 -24.17 0.73
CA PHE A 210 -14.17 -22.89 0.04
C PHE A 210 -15.45 -22.67 -0.75
N ASP A 211 -16.20 -21.63 -0.38
CA ASP A 211 -17.48 -21.29 -1.04
C ASP A 211 -17.27 -20.45 -2.32
N ASN A 212 -16.04 -19.98 -2.58
CA ASN A 212 -15.70 -19.19 -3.74
C ASN A 212 -15.95 -20.01 -5.03
N ALA A 213 -16.64 -19.43 -6.02
CA ALA A 213 -16.66 -20.03 -7.35
C ALA A 213 -15.27 -19.88 -7.99
N ILE A 214 -14.70 -20.98 -8.48
CA ILE A 214 -13.38 -20.99 -9.11
C ILE A 214 -13.56 -21.21 -10.63
N SER A 215 -12.97 -20.32 -11.42
CA SER A 215 -12.98 -20.36 -12.89
C SER A 215 -11.59 -20.02 -13.46
N GLY A 216 -11.41 -20.09 -14.78
CA GLY A 216 -10.16 -19.74 -15.46
C GLY A 216 -9.44 -20.92 -16.09
N SER A 217 -8.24 -20.68 -16.63
CA SER A 217 -7.42 -21.69 -17.34
C SER A 217 -6.34 -22.35 -16.48
N GLY A 218 -6.21 -21.94 -15.21
CA GLY A 218 -5.20 -22.38 -14.27
C GLY A 218 -5.45 -23.78 -13.69
N GLN A 219 -4.66 -24.11 -12.67
CA GLN A 219 -4.74 -25.39 -11.97
C GLN A 219 -4.96 -25.18 -10.48
N VAL A 220 -5.96 -25.89 -9.94
CA VAL A 220 -6.17 -26.00 -8.50
C VAL A 220 -5.45 -27.22 -7.97
N VAL A 221 -4.54 -27.02 -7.02
CA VAL A 221 -3.78 -28.06 -6.33
C VAL A 221 -4.20 -28.08 -4.86
N LYS A 222 -4.17 -29.27 -4.26
CA LYS A 222 -4.42 -29.47 -2.83
C LYS A 222 -3.21 -30.14 -2.20
N SER A 223 -2.72 -29.59 -1.11
CA SER A 223 -1.63 -30.12 -0.28
C SER A 223 -2.12 -30.75 1.03
#